data_AF-A0A0V1PSQ0-F1
#
_entry.id   AF-A0A0V1PSQ0-F1
#
_cell.length_a   1.000
_cell.length_b   1.000
_cell.length_c   1.000
_cell.angle_alpha   90.00
_cell.angle_beta   90.00
_cell.angle_gamma   90.00
#
_symmetry.space_group_name_H-M   'P 1'
#
loop_
_entity.id
_entity.type
_entity.pdbx_description
1 polymer ?
#
loop_
_entity_poly.entity_id
_entity_poly.type
_entity_poly.pdbx_seq_one_letter_code
_entity_poly.pdbx_strand_id
1 'polypeptide(L)'
;MPEVAEVAHVCALIRRNLLGFSISKLNMNNDPLLFPFLKNNPNADQELVDLQSTLTGSTVKSVGRHGKYFWLRLNLNKGSKDQTGVLLMHFGMTGMIKIKNVKSHLIFMENGGDKKVLKRLEEEKKSTGAQSEYFKKEEDDDARSLEVDKSVTEVKFEDTKKLEDASESDQEEWPPKFVKFEMELQKDNDKFDLAFVDPRRLGRVRFLSGPLVQSDDDLMKQEPLSALGPDYSKPLEMPQTEFTTGDPDPDSHGKSRLSLEEFNELILSKKKPIKSLLLEQGFFAGVGNWMGDEILYHARIHPNEVLSSKIPKGDSVDNIIERLYNSILY
;
A
#
# COMPACT_ATOMS: atom_id res chain seq x y z
N MET A 1 -0.69 5.49 -8.42
CA MET A 1 0.07 4.22 -8.49
C MET A 1 0.33 3.83 -7.05
N PRO A 2 0.01 2.60 -6.62
CA PRO A 2 0.24 2.20 -5.23
C PRO A 2 1.73 2.26 -4.88
N GLU A 3 2.04 2.95 -3.79
CA GLU A 3 3.35 3.03 -3.19
C GLU A 3 3.28 2.42 -1.77
N VAL A 4 4.24 2.73 -0.89
CA VAL A 4 4.31 2.11 0.45
C VAL A 4 3.04 2.33 1.27
N ALA A 5 2.46 3.53 1.21
CA ALA A 5 1.32 3.92 2.04
C ALA A 5 0.04 3.18 1.63
N GLU A 6 -0.25 3.08 0.33
CA GLU A 6 -1.42 2.35 -0.15
C GLU A 6 -1.30 0.85 0.12
N VAL A 7 -0.09 0.30 0.02
CA VAL A 7 0.16 -1.11 0.34
C VAL A 7 0.01 -1.35 1.85
N ALA A 8 0.53 -0.47 2.71
CA ALA A 8 0.38 -0.55 4.15
C ALA A 8 -1.10 -0.47 4.57
N HIS A 9 -1.88 0.43 3.96
CA HIS A 9 -3.32 0.55 4.20
C HIS A 9 -4.07 -0.75 3.89
N VAL A 10 -3.79 -1.37 2.73
CA VAL A 10 -4.41 -2.66 2.40
C VAL A 10 -3.98 -3.76 3.37
N CYS A 11 -2.71 -3.80 3.77
CA CYS A 11 -2.23 -4.77 4.76
C CYS A 11 -2.97 -4.60 6.10
N ALA A 12 -3.19 -3.36 6.54
CA ALA A 12 -3.96 -3.06 7.75
C ALA A 12 -5.42 -3.52 7.63
N LEU A 13 -6.06 -3.33 6.48
CA LEU A 13 -7.42 -3.83 6.22
C LEU A 13 -7.50 -5.35 6.28
N ILE A 14 -6.56 -6.05 5.66
CA ILE A 14 -6.52 -7.52 5.71
C ILE A 14 -6.24 -8.00 7.14
N ARG A 15 -5.29 -7.37 7.84
CA ARG A 15 -4.94 -7.70 9.22
C ARG A 15 -6.15 -7.55 10.17
N ARG A 16 -6.93 -6.49 10.01
CA ARG A 16 -8.10 -6.20 10.84
C ARG A 16 -9.27 -7.16 10.58
N ASN A 17 -9.46 -7.63 9.35
CA ASN A 17 -10.71 -8.30 8.96
C ASN A 17 -10.55 -9.78 8.59
N LEU A 18 -9.38 -10.22 8.11
CA LEU A 18 -9.23 -11.52 7.43
C LEU A 18 -8.29 -12.50 8.13
N LEU A 19 -7.62 -12.12 9.22
CA LEU A 19 -6.77 -13.05 9.96
C LEU A 19 -7.57 -14.20 10.60
N GLY A 20 -7.07 -15.42 10.42
CA GLY A 20 -7.69 -16.65 10.90
C GLY A 20 -8.88 -17.12 10.06
N PHE A 21 -9.24 -16.44 8.97
CA PHE A 21 -10.25 -16.93 8.04
C PHE A 21 -9.68 -17.98 7.11
N SER A 22 -10.48 -18.99 6.80
CA SER A 22 -10.15 -20.03 5.84
C SER A 22 -10.76 -19.71 4.47
N ILE A 23 -10.02 -20.02 3.41
CA ILE A 23 -10.44 -19.79 2.03
C ILE A 23 -11.48 -20.87 1.68
N SER A 24 -12.76 -20.53 1.64
CA SER A 24 -13.82 -21.49 1.30
C SER A 24 -13.94 -21.70 -0.20
N LYS A 25 -13.66 -20.66 -1.00
CA LYS A 25 -13.72 -20.70 -2.45
C LYS A 25 -12.71 -19.72 -3.04
N LEU A 26 -12.07 -20.12 -4.13
CA LEU A 26 -11.08 -19.33 -4.83
C LEU A 26 -11.35 -19.43 -6.33
N ASN A 27 -11.49 -18.28 -6.98
CA ASN A 27 -11.65 -18.19 -8.42
C ASN A 27 -10.51 -17.32 -8.96
N MET A 28 -9.75 -17.88 -9.89
CA MET A 28 -8.58 -17.22 -10.49
C MET A 28 -8.76 -17.23 -12.00
N ASN A 29 -8.48 -16.10 -12.64
CA ASN A 29 -8.46 -16.03 -14.09
C ASN A 29 -7.10 -16.50 -14.61
N ASN A 30 -7.06 -17.21 -15.74
CA ASN A 30 -5.82 -17.49 -16.44
C ASN A 30 -5.23 -16.18 -17.01
N ASP A 31 -4.34 -15.55 -16.24
CA ASP A 31 -3.67 -14.30 -16.58
C ASP A 31 -2.15 -14.46 -16.43
N PRO A 32 -1.42 -14.85 -17.49
CA PRO A 32 0.03 -15.07 -17.44
C PRO A 32 0.87 -13.80 -17.16
N LEU A 33 0.26 -12.62 -17.26
CA LEU A 33 0.94 -11.37 -16.87
C LEU A 33 0.87 -11.16 -15.35
N LEU A 34 -0.25 -11.54 -14.73
CA LEU A 34 -0.42 -11.48 -13.28
C LEU A 34 0.31 -12.63 -12.58
N PHE A 35 0.22 -13.84 -13.14
CA PHE A 35 0.77 -15.09 -12.60
C PHE A 35 1.98 -15.53 -13.45
N PRO A 36 3.21 -15.15 -13.09
CA PRO A 36 4.37 -15.39 -13.95
C PRO A 36 4.67 -16.87 -14.20
N PHE A 37 4.25 -17.77 -13.31
CA PHE A 37 4.45 -19.22 -13.45
C PHE A 37 3.63 -19.83 -14.60
N LEU A 38 2.54 -19.19 -15.00
CA LEU A 38 1.74 -19.60 -16.16
C LEU A 38 2.39 -19.21 -17.49
N LYS A 39 3.36 -18.29 -17.47
CA LYS A 39 3.97 -17.76 -18.69
C LYS A 39 4.78 -18.87 -19.38
N ASN A 40 4.48 -19.12 -20.65
CA ASN A 40 5.09 -20.17 -21.47
C ASN A 40 4.84 -21.60 -20.97
N ASN A 41 3.85 -21.81 -20.09
CA ASN A 41 3.50 -23.14 -19.61
C ASN A 41 2.42 -23.77 -20.52
N PRO A 42 2.67 -24.92 -21.15
CA PRO A 42 1.67 -25.59 -21.98
C PRO A 42 0.46 -26.11 -21.19
N ASN A 43 0.60 -26.30 -19.87
CA ASN A 43 -0.45 -26.82 -18.97
C ASN A 43 -0.96 -25.76 -17.99
N ALA A 44 -0.94 -24.47 -18.38
CA ALA A 44 -1.29 -23.35 -17.51
C ALA A 44 -2.65 -23.51 -16.79
N ASP A 45 -3.68 -24.01 -17.48
CA ASP A 45 -5.00 -24.20 -16.87
C ASP A 45 -4.97 -25.26 -15.76
N GLN A 46 -4.21 -26.36 -15.96
CA GLN A 46 -4.09 -27.41 -14.94
C GLN A 46 -3.32 -26.89 -13.72
N GLU A 47 -2.22 -26.17 -13.92
CA GLU A 47 -1.48 -25.58 -12.79
C GLU A 47 -2.31 -24.57 -12.00
N LEU A 48 -3.18 -23.82 -12.66
CA LEU A 48 -4.11 -22.90 -12.01
C LEU A 48 -5.11 -23.67 -11.13
N VAL A 49 -5.65 -24.78 -11.63
CA VAL A 49 -6.56 -25.67 -10.88
C VAL A 49 -5.84 -26.31 -9.69
N ASP A 50 -4.60 -26.77 -9.89
CA ASP A 50 -3.79 -27.36 -8.82
C ASP A 50 -3.51 -26.32 -7.72
N LEU A 51 -3.20 -25.08 -8.10
CA LEU A 51 -3.03 -23.97 -7.16
C LEU A 51 -4.34 -23.64 -6.43
N GLN A 52 -5.47 -23.58 -7.14
CA GLN A 52 -6.78 -23.36 -6.53
C GLN A 52 -7.12 -24.43 -5.49
N SER A 53 -6.85 -25.70 -5.80
CA SER A 53 -7.07 -26.82 -4.88
C SER A 53 -6.14 -26.77 -3.66
N THR A 54 -4.89 -26.34 -3.83
CA THR A 54 -3.91 -26.17 -2.75
C THR A 54 -4.35 -25.06 -1.79
N LEU A 55 -4.80 -23.93 -2.34
CA LEU A 55 -5.19 -22.76 -1.55
C LEU A 55 -6.57 -22.90 -0.90
N THR A 56 -7.51 -23.61 -1.53
CA THR A 56 -8.84 -23.84 -0.96
C THR A 56 -8.75 -24.64 0.35
N GLY A 57 -9.40 -24.15 1.40
CA GLY A 57 -9.32 -24.67 2.76
C GLY A 57 -8.11 -24.17 3.56
N SER A 58 -7.19 -23.42 2.95
CA SER A 58 -6.05 -22.84 3.65
C SER A 58 -6.49 -21.65 4.51
N THR A 59 -5.82 -21.41 5.63
CA THR A 59 -6.17 -20.35 6.60
C THR A 59 -5.16 -19.21 6.57
N VAL A 60 -5.64 -17.96 6.52
CA VAL A 60 -4.80 -16.76 6.56
C VAL A 60 -4.20 -16.63 7.97
N LYS A 61 -2.88 -16.83 8.09
CA LYS A 61 -2.15 -16.80 9.36
C LYS A 61 -1.67 -15.40 9.70
N SER A 62 -1.01 -14.74 8.76
CA SER A 62 -0.46 -13.39 8.94
C SER A 62 -0.35 -12.65 7.61
N VAL A 63 -0.15 -11.34 7.71
CA VAL A 63 0.07 -10.43 6.58
C VAL A 63 1.36 -9.69 6.83
N GLY A 64 2.26 -9.72 5.85
CA GLY A 64 3.50 -8.95 5.90
C GLY A 64 3.68 -8.07 4.68
N ARG A 65 4.59 -7.11 4.79
CA ARG A 65 4.89 -6.11 3.76
C ARG A 65 6.36 -5.78 3.76
N HIS A 66 6.93 -5.46 2.60
CA HIS A 66 8.22 -4.78 2.48
C HIS A 66 8.23 -3.91 1.22
N GLY A 67 8.39 -2.59 1.40
CA GLY A 67 8.21 -1.62 0.33
C GLY A 67 6.83 -1.76 -0.32
N LYS A 68 6.81 -1.98 -1.65
CA LYS A 68 5.58 -2.12 -2.45
C LYS A 68 5.09 -3.56 -2.59
N TYR A 69 5.79 -4.50 -1.98
CA TYR A 69 5.39 -5.90 -1.93
C TYR A 69 4.70 -6.20 -0.61
N PHE A 70 3.73 -7.10 -0.66
CA PHE A 70 3.04 -7.61 0.51
C PHE A 70 2.70 -9.07 0.29
N TRP A 71 2.43 -9.80 1.37
CA TRP A 71 2.15 -11.21 1.28
C TRP A 71 1.18 -11.68 2.35
N LEU A 72 0.47 -12.76 2.02
CA LEU A 72 -0.34 -13.52 2.97
C LEU A 72 0.41 -14.81 3.29
N ARG A 73 0.65 -15.06 4.58
CA ARG A 73 1.05 -16.39 5.04
C ARG A 73 -0.18 -17.23 5.27
N LEU A 74 -0.16 -18.44 4.74
CA LEU A 74 -1.24 -19.39 4.82
C LEU A 74 -0.77 -20.63 5.55
N ASN A 75 -1.61 -21.12 6.46
CA ASN A 75 -1.55 -22.51 6.88
C ASN A 75 -2.28 -23.31 5.79
N LEU A 76 -1.53 -24.11 5.04
CA LEU A 76 -2.07 -24.85 3.91
C LEU A 76 -2.99 -25.97 4.39
N ASN A 77 -3.91 -26.38 3.51
CA ASN A 77 -4.85 -27.45 3.82
C ASN A 77 -4.11 -28.78 4.09
N LYS A 78 -4.80 -29.72 4.76
CA LYS A 78 -4.20 -31.02 5.15
C LYS A 78 -3.76 -31.89 3.96
N GLY A 79 -4.23 -31.60 2.75
CA GLY A 79 -3.86 -32.31 1.52
C GLY A 79 -2.57 -31.80 0.86
N SER A 80 -2.03 -30.68 1.33
CA SER A 80 -0.84 -30.06 0.77
C SER A 80 0.44 -30.77 1.25
N LYS A 81 1.45 -30.84 0.36
CA LYS A 81 2.77 -31.41 0.70
C LYS A 81 3.50 -30.59 1.78
N ASP A 82 3.33 -29.27 1.72
CA ASP A 82 3.87 -28.32 2.68
C ASP A 82 2.78 -27.88 3.66
N GLN A 83 3.18 -27.59 4.90
CA GLN A 83 2.25 -27.05 5.92
C GLN A 83 2.00 -25.55 5.77
N THR A 84 2.94 -24.84 5.13
CA THR A 84 2.94 -23.39 5.02
C THR A 84 3.09 -22.96 3.57
N GLY A 85 2.38 -21.90 3.21
CA GLY A 85 2.44 -21.28 1.89
C GLY A 85 2.38 -19.76 2.00
N VAL A 86 2.89 -19.09 0.98
CA VAL A 86 2.96 -17.64 0.92
C VAL A 86 2.41 -17.16 -0.42
N LEU A 87 1.40 -16.29 -0.38
CA LEU A 87 0.95 -15.52 -1.55
C LEU A 87 1.66 -14.18 -1.55
N LEU A 88 2.75 -14.07 -2.30
CA LEU A 88 3.50 -12.83 -2.49
C LEU A 88 2.90 -12.01 -3.63
N MET A 89 2.57 -10.75 -3.34
CA MET A 89 1.81 -9.87 -4.22
C MET A 89 2.47 -8.51 -4.38
N HIS A 90 2.22 -7.90 -5.55
CA HIS A 90 2.60 -6.54 -5.89
C HIS A 90 1.49 -5.93 -6.74
N PHE A 91 1.07 -4.71 -6.43
CA PHE A 91 -0.04 -4.07 -7.15
C PHE A 91 0.33 -3.54 -8.54
N GLY A 92 1.61 -3.32 -8.83
CA GLY A 92 1.99 -2.65 -10.08
C GLY A 92 1.51 -1.20 -10.07
N MET A 93 0.90 -0.75 -11.18
CA MET A 93 0.45 0.65 -11.29
C MET A 93 -1.02 0.87 -10.87
N THR A 94 -1.88 -0.13 -11.03
CA THR A 94 -3.34 -0.01 -10.88
C THR A 94 -3.96 -1.17 -10.10
N GLY A 95 -3.14 -2.08 -9.58
CA GLY A 95 -3.62 -3.15 -8.74
C GLY A 95 -4.22 -2.61 -7.45
N MET A 96 -5.24 -3.28 -6.95
CA MET A 96 -5.87 -2.98 -5.67
C MET A 96 -6.59 -4.21 -5.12
N ILE A 97 -6.84 -4.19 -3.82
CA ILE A 97 -7.70 -5.17 -3.15
C ILE A 97 -8.99 -4.47 -2.74
N LYS A 98 -10.12 -5.13 -3.03
CA LYS A 98 -11.43 -4.79 -2.49
C LYS A 98 -11.86 -5.90 -1.54
N ILE A 99 -12.41 -5.52 -0.39
CA ILE A 99 -13.05 -6.43 0.55
C ILE A 99 -14.51 -5.99 0.62
N LYS A 100 -15.42 -6.86 0.21
CA LYS A 100 -16.84 -6.56 0.13
C LYS A 100 -17.39 -6.17 1.50
N ASN A 101 -18.24 -5.15 1.53
CA ASN A 101 -18.86 -4.60 2.74
C ASN A 101 -17.85 -4.03 3.78
N VAL A 102 -16.57 -3.85 3.41
CA VAL A 102 -15.59 -3.16 4.25
C VAL A 102 -15.29 -1.81 3.63
N LYS A 103 -15.74 -0.75 4.30
CA LYS A 103 -15.49 0.63 3.85
C LYS A 103 -14.00 0.93 3.93
N SER A 104 -13.40 1.25 2.78
CA SER A 104 -12.03 1.76 2.69
C SER A 104 -12.08 3.23 2.29
N HIS A 105 -11.35 4.07 3.01
CA HIS A 105 -11.15 5.48 2.64
C HIS A 105 -10.15 5.66 1.50
N LEU A 106 -9.53 4.57 1.06
CA LEU A 106 -8.52 4.64 0.01
C LEU A 106 -9.20 4.71 -1.35
N ILE A 107 -9.17 5.91 -1.93
CA ILE A 107 -9.76 6.21 -3.23
C ILE A 107 -8.71 5.92 -4.30
N PHE A 108 -8.83 4.75 -4.94
CA PHE A 108 -8.10 4.53 -6.19
C PHE A 108 -8.84 5.24 -7.32
N MET A 109 -8.08 5.86 -8.23
CA MET A 109 -8.63 6.49 -9.43
C MET A 109 -9.16 5.42 -10.40
N GLU A 110 -10.33 4.85 -10.11
CA GLU A 110 -11.06 4.00 -11.03
C GLU A 110 -11.79 4.90 -12.03
N ASN A 111 -11.30 4.96 -13.28
CA ASN A 111 -11.98 5.58 -14.41
C ASN A 111 -12.60 6.96 -14.11
N GLY A 112 -11.79 7.90 -13.61
CA GLY A 112 -12.22 9.26 -13.27
C GLY A 112 -12.80 9.41 -11.86
N GLY A 113 -12.22 8.70 -10.88
CA GLY A 113 -12.62 8.72 -9.46
C GLY A 113 -12.96 10.10 -8.93
N ASP A 114 -12.14 11.12 -9.22
CA ASP A 114 -12.41 12.50 -8.81
C ASP A 114 -13.75 13.02 -9.30
N LYS A 115 -14.16 12.71 -10.55
CA LYS A 115 -15.45 13.16 -11.09
C LYS A 115 -16.62 12.47 -10.40
N LYS A 116 -16.51 11.19 -10.07
CA LYS A 116 -17.56 10.45 -9.36
C LYS A 116 -17.63 10.86 -7.89
N VAL A 117 -16.49 11.07 -7.25
CA VAL A 117 -16.39 11.56 -5.86
C VAL A 117 -16.89 12.99 -5.77
N LEU A 118 -16.48 13.88 -6.69
CA LEU A 118 -17.04 15.24 -6.80
C LEU A 118 -18.55 15.19 -6.98
N LYS A 119 -19.06 14.33 -7.85
CA LYS A 119 -20.51 14.17 -8.03
C LYS A 119 -21.21 13.70 -6.75
N ARG A 120 -20.62 12.74 -6.01
CA ARG A 120 -21.13 12.30 -4.70
C ARG A 120 -21.11 13.43 -3.67
N LEU A 121 -20.01 14.18 -3.58
CA LEU A 121 -19.88 15.33 -2.68
C LEU A 121 -20.87 16.44 -3.07
N GLU A 122 -21.13 16.66 -4.36
CA GLU A 122 -22.15 17.58 -4.85
C GLU A 122 -23.58 17.11 -4.53
N GLU A 123 -23.85 15.82 -4.64
CA GLU A 123 -25.13 15.19 -4.29
C GLU A 123 -25.36 15.23 -2.76
N GLU A 124 -24.32 14.96 -1.95
CA GLU A 124 -24.31 15.10 -0.49
C GLU A 124 -24.47 16.57 -0.07
N LYS A 125 -23.84 17.52 -0.76
CA LYS A 125 -24.05 18.96 -0.53
C LYS A 125 -25.49 19.38 -0.83
N LYS A 126 -26.10 18.82 -1.87
CA LYS A 126 -27.51 19.09 -2.22
C LYS A 126 -28.48 18.50 -1.20
N SER A 127 -28.16 17.37 -0.58
CA SER A 127 -29.02 16.72 0.43
C SER A 127 -28.87 17.31 1.83
N THR A 128 -27.69 17.82 2.19
CA THR A 128 -27.39 18.36 3.54
C THR A 128 -27.56 19.88 3.65
N GLY A 129 -27.71 20.61 2.53
CA GLY A 129 -27.88 22.06 2.53
C GLY A 129 -26.64 22.86 2.96
N ALA A 130 -25.50 22.19 3.19
CA ALA A 130 -24.27 22.81 3.64
C ALA A 130 -23.51 23.45 2.46
N GLN A 131 -23.54 24.78 2.37
CA GLN A 131 -22.62 25.54 1.52
C GLN A 131 -21.22 25.54 2.18
N SER A 132 -20.20 24.99 1.51
CA SER A 132 -18.80 25.21 1.90
C SER A 132 -18.22 26.38 1.13
N GLU A 133 -17.68 27.38 1.81
CA GLU A 133 -16.98 28.55 1.23
C GLU A 133 -15.65 28.22 0.54
N TYR A 134 -15.22 26.96 0.49
CA TYR A 134 -13.83 26.60 0.16
C TYR A 134 -13.42 26.61 -1.31
N PHE A 135 -14.28 27.00 -2.26
CA PHE A 135 -13.88 27.22 -3.66
C PHE A 135 -14.75 28.28 -4.31
N LYS A 136 -14.51 29.56 -3.99
CA LYS A 136 -14.77 30.63 -4.96
C LYS A 136 -13.58 30.66 -5.92
N LYS A 137 -13.84 30.41 -7.20
CA LYS A 137 -12.94 30.84 -8.28
C LYS A 137 -12.84 32.36 -8.20
N GLU A 138 -11.68 32.88 -7.82
CA GLU A 138 -11.35 34.28 -8.07
C GLU A 138 -11.04 34.40 -9.57
N GLU A 139 -12.07 34.71 -10.35
CA GLU A 139 -11.91 35.56 -11.52
C GLU A 139 -11.98 36.99 -10.98
N ASP A 140 -10.84 37.62 -10.77
CA ASP A 140 -10.54 39.02 -11.12
C ASP A 140 -9.26 39.49 -10.43
N ASP A 141 -8.34 39.98 -11.27
CA ASP A 141 -7.17 40.78 -10.89
C ASP A 141 -7.59 41.98 -10.04
N ASP A 142 -7.13 42.07 -8.79
CA ASP A 142 -6.47 43.28 -8.27
C ASP A 142 -6.07 43.14 -6.79
N ALA A 143 -4.87 43.64 -6.50
CA ALA A 143 -4.23 43.61 -5.20
C ALA A 143 -5.08 44.27 -4.09
N ARG A 144 -5.31 43.55 -2.97
CA ARG A 144 -5.41 44.13 -1.62
C ARG A 144 -5.23 43.10 -0.51
N SER A 145 -4.31 43.43 0.39
CA SER A 145 -4.00 42.77 1.67
C SER A 145 -5.23 42.59 2.57
N LEU A 146 -5.39 41.42 3.20
CA LEU A 146 -6.36 41.20 4.27
C LEU A 146 -5.79 40.34 5.41
N GLU A 147 -6.02 40.84 6.61
CA GLU A 147 -5.65 40.29 7.91
C GLU A 147 -6.44 39.02 8.24
N VAL A 148 -5.80 38.08 8.97
CA VAL A 148 -6.41 36.81 9.38
C VAL A 148 -7.13 36.97 10.71
N ASP A 149 -8.45 36.86 10.69
CA ASP A 149 -9.26 36.77 11.91
C ASP A 149 -9.37 35.30 12.38
N LYS A 150 -9.13 35.08 13.68
CA LYS A 150 -9.13 33.78 14.34
C LYS A 150 -10.46 33.56 15.04
N SER A 151 -11.37 32.79 14.45
CA SER A 151 -12.45 32.15 15.21
C SER A 151 -12.61 30.68 14.79
N VAL A 152 -12.10 29.81 15.68
CA VAL A 152 -12.28 28.36 15.64
C VAL A 152 -13.70 28.05 16.10
N THR A 153 -14.48 27.35 15.29
CA THR A 153 -15.77 26.81 15.72
C THR A 153 -15.62 25.31 15.95
N GLU A 154 -15.76 24.88 17.21
CA GLU A 154 -15.73 23.48 17.66
C GLU A 154 -16.89 22.69 17.05
N VAL A 155 -16.59 21.57 16.38
CA VAL A 155 -17.59 20.61 15.90
C VAL A 155 -17.93 19.64 17.04
N LYS A 156 -19.22 19.59 17.44
CA LYS A 156 -19.69 18.73 18.53
C LYS A 156 -19.84 17.27 18.10
N PHE A 157 -19.50 16.37 19.02
CA PHE A 157 -19.44 14.91 18.87
C PHE A 157 -20.78 14.20 18.55
N GLU A 158 -21.91 14.91 18.48
CA GLU A 158 -23.24 14.31 18.26
C GLU A 158 -23.64 14.22 16.77
N ASP A 159 -22.97 14.98 15.88
CA ASP A 159 -23.27 14.98 14.45
C ASP A 159 -22.74 13.75 13.69
N THR A 160 -21.87 12.95 14.32
CA THR A 160 -21.33 11.71 13.72
C THR A 160 -22.31 10.56 13.71
N LYS A 161 -23.29 10.53 14.63
CA LYS A 161 -24.27 9.42 14.73
C LYS A 161 -25.37 9.45 13.67
N LYS A 162 -25.75 10.64 13.17
CA LYS A 162 -26.79 10.77 12.12
C LYS A 162 -26.29 10.44 10.71
N LEU A 163 -24.98 10.29 10.54
CA LEU A 163 -24.34 9.89 9.27
C LEU A 163 -24.25 8.36 9.09
N GLU A 164 -24.58 7.57 10.11
CA GLU A 164 -24.49 6.11 10.07
C GLU A 164 -25.68 5.44 9.34
N ASP A 165 -26.84 6.11 9.28
CA ASP A 165 -28.10 5.47 8.84
C ASP A 165 -28.55 5.81 7.40
N ALA A 166 -27.79 6.59 6.63
CA ALA A 166 -28.26 7.15 5.35
C ALA A 166 -27.65 6.54 4.06
N SER A 167 -26.84 5.48 4.14
CA SER A 167 -26.15 4.91 2.95
C SER A 167 -26.65 3.54 2.49
N GLU A 168 -27.89 3.16 2.81
CA GLU A 168 -28.52 1.96 2.23
C GLU A 168 -29.12 2.26 0.84
N SER A 169 -28.33 2.27 -0.25
CA SER A 169 -28.81 1.88 -1.60
C SER A 169 -27.76 1.83 -2.74
N ASP A 170 -26.44 1.79 -2.49
CA ASP A 170 -25.48 1.49 -3.57
C ASP A 170 -25.05 0.03 -3.45
N GLN A 171 -25.75 -0.89 -4.13
CA GLN A 171 -25.27 -2.26 -4.26
C GLN A 171 -23.93 -2.23 -5.01
N GLU A 172 -22.83 -2.43 -4.28
CA GLU A 172 -21.50 -2.53 -4.84
C GLU A 172 -21.47 -3.69 -5.87
N GLU A 173 -21.27 -3.39 -7.16
CA GLU A 173 -21.24 -4.37 -8.23
C GLU A 173 -20.13 -5.41 -7.95
N TRP A 174 -20.54 -6.65 -7.65
CA TRP A 174 -19.64 -7.76 -7.29
C TRP A 174 -19.86 -8.95 -8.23
N PRO A 175 -18.82 -9.55 -8.82
CA PRO A 175 -17.40 -9.18 -8.67
C PRO A 175 -17.07 -7.83 -9.34
N PRO A 176 -16.09 -7.07 -8.81
CA PRO A 176 -15.70 -5.80 -9.40
C PRO A 176 -15.14 -5.96 -10.82
N LYS A 177 -15.30 -4.93 -11.64
CA LYS A 177 -14.70 -4.89 -13.00
C LYS A 177 -13.18 -5.05 -12.92
N PHE A 178 -12.62 -5.76 -13.90
CA PHE A 178 -11.19 -6.07 -14.00
C PHE A 178 -10.63 -6.93 -12.86
N VAL A 179 -11.50 -7.65 -12.13
CA VAL A 179 -11.08 -8.69 -11.19
C VAL A 179 -10.19 -9.72 -11.87
N LYS A 180 -9.15 -10.15 -11.15
CA LYS A 180 -8.18 -11.13 -11.59
C LYS A 180 -8.25 -12.42 -10.80
N PHE A 181 -8.45 -12.29 -9.50
CA PHE A 181 -8.87 -13.40 -8.67
C PHE A 181 -9.74 -12.88 -7.53
N GLU A 182 -10.61 -13.74 -7.04
CA GLU A 182 -11.48 -13.50 -5.90
C GLU A 182 -11.43 -14.69 -4.95
N MET A 183 -11.59 -14.41 -3.67
CA MET A 183 -11.52 -15.37 -2.60
C MET A 183 -12.72 -15.14 -1.69
N GLU A 184 -13.51 -16.18 -1.48
CA GLU A 184 -14.48 -16.22 -0.40
C GLU A 184 -13.77 -16.79 0.83
N LEU A 185 -13.79 -16.03 1.91
CA LEU A 185 -13.17 -16.35 3.19
C LEU A 185 -14.26 -16.58 4.22
N GLN A 186 -14.14 -17.66 4.99
CA GLN A 186 -15.09 -18.02 6.04
C GLN A 186 -14.37 -18.29 7.36
N LYS A 187 -14.97 -17.81 8.45
CA LYS A 187 -14.61 -18.18 9.82
C LYS A 187 -15.89 -18.23 10.64
N ASP A 188 -16.19 -19.39 11.22
CA ASP A 188 -17.44 -19.62 11.95
C ASP A 188 -18.67 -19.24 11.07
N ASN A 189 -19.42 -18.20 11.48
CA ASN A 189 -20.57 -17.68 10.74
C ASN A 189 -20.24 -16.46 9.86
N ASP A 190 -19.03 -15.90 9.97
CA ASP A 190 -18.63 -14.70 9.23
C ASP A 190 -18.07 -15.10 7.86
N LYS A 191 -18.43 -14.29 6.85
CA LYS A 191 -17.97 -14.45 5.47
C LYS A 191 -17.49 -13.12 4.92
N PHE A 192 -16.34 -13.15 4.27
CA PHE A 192 -15.78 -12.02 3.55
C PHE A 192 -15.44 -12.40 2.11
N ASP A 193 -15.79 -11.52 1.18
CA ASP A 193 -15.35 -11.65 -0.21
C ASP A 193 -14.19 -10.68 -0.44
N LEU A 194 -13.03 -11.20 -0.86
CA LEU A 194 -11.86 -10.42 -1.25
C LEU A 194 -11.66 -10.53 -2.77
N ALA A 195 -11.40 -9.42 -3.44
CA ALA A 195 -11.08 -9.38 -4.86
C ALA A 195 -9.80 -8.60 -5.11
N PHE A 196 -8.91 -9.17 -5.93
CA PHE A 196 -7.77 -8.45 -6.50
C PHE A 196 -8.15 -7.94 -7.89
N VAL A 197 -8.09 -6.63 -8.06
CA VAL A 197 -8.48 -5.92 -9.29
C VAL A 197 -7.23 -5.30 -9.89
N ASP A 198 -6.99 -5.51 -11.18
CA ASP A 198 -5.89 -4.85 -11.89
C ASP A 198 -6.20 -4.63 -13.38
N PRO A 199 -6.73 -3.45 -13.73
CA PRO A 199 -7.09 -3.10 -15.11
C PRO A 199 -5.91 -3.14 -16.08
N ARG A 200 -4.70 -2.76 -15.65
CA ARG A 200 -3.51 -2.67 -16.53
C ARG A 200 -2.67 -3.93 -16.57
N ARG A 201 -2.94 -4.94 -15.73
CA ARG A 201 -2.24 -6.23 -15.69
C ARG A 201 -0.73 -6.08 -15.39
N LEU A 202 -0.41 -5.16 -14.49
CA LEU A 202 0.95 -4.85 -14.06
C LEU A 202 1.24 -5.32 -12.63
N GLY A 203 0.22 -5.76 -11.91
CA GLY A 203 0.37 -6.49 -10.67
C GLY A 203 1.02 -7.84 -10.90
N ARG A 204 1.54 -8.43 -9.83
CA ARG A 204 2.16 -9.76 -9.84
C ARG A 204 1.71 -10.52 -8.61
N VAL A 205 1.41 -11.81 -8.79
CA VAL A 205 1.08 -12.75 -7.71
C VAL A 205 1.95 -13.99 -7.89
N ARG A 206 2.64 -14.38 -6.83
CA ARG A 206 3.45 -15.59 -6.76
C ARG A 206 2.99 -16.42 -5.57
N PHE A 207 2.78 -17.71 -5.79
CA PHE A 207 2.64 -18.66 -4.71
C PHE A 207 3.99 -19.33 -4.46
N LEU A 208 4.42 -19.33 -3.20
CA LEU A 208 5.66 -19.96 -2.75
C LEU A 208 5.32 -20.92 -1.61
N SER A 209 5.86 -22.13 -1.66
CA SER A 209 5.77 -23.11 -0.57
C SER A 209 7.11 -23.83 -0.41
N GLY A 210 7.27 -24.56 0.69
CA GLY A 210 8.45 -25.36 0.97
C GLY A 210 9.44 -24.73 1.95
N PRO A 211 10.63 -25.34 2.11
CA PRO A 211 11.53 -25.03 3.23
C PRO A 211 12.15 -23.63 3.17
N LEU A 212 12.15 -23.00 2.00
CA LEU A 212 12.77 -21.68 1.77
C LEU A 212 11.88 -20.49 2.16
N VAL A 213 10.64 -20.73 2.59
CA VAL A 213 9.67 -19.68 2.92
C VAL A 213 8.96 -19.92 4.26
N GLN A 214 9.62 -20.61 5.20
CA GLN A 214 9.03 -20.95 6.50
C GLN A 214 8.85 -19.72 7.40
N SER A 215 9.81 -18.79 7.38
CA SER A 215 9.78 -17.51 8.10
C SER A 215 9.77 -16.32 7.14
N ASP A 216 9.46 -15.12 7.65
CA ASP A 216 9.57 -13.88 6.87
C ASP A 216 11.02 -13.55 6.52
N ASP A 217 11.97 -13.87 7.40
CA ASP A 217 13.39 -13.71 7.11
C ASP A 217 13.85 -14.61 5.95
N ASP A 218 13.31 -15.82 5.84
CA ASP A 218 13.61 -16.72 4.73
C ASP A 218 12.98 -16.23 3.43
N LEU A 219 11.74 -15.73 3.51
CA LEU A 219 11.04 -15.12 2.38
C LEU A 219 11.78 -13.88 1.85
N MET A 220 12.35 -13.05 2.73
CA MET A 220 13.12 -11.86 2.37
C MET A 220 14.42 -12.17 1.62
N LYS A 221 14.92 -13.41 1.72
CA LYS A 221 16.07 -13.88 0.93
C LYS A 221 15.69 -14.35 -0.48
N GLN A 222 14.39 -14.47 -0.78
CA GLN A 222 13.90 -14.91 -2.09
C GLN A 222 13.66 -13.72 -3.03
N GLU A 223 13.86 -13.95 -4.32
CA GLU A 223 13.54 -12.96 -5.36
C GLU A 223 12.02 -12.75 -5.48
N PRO A 224 11.53 -11.50 -5.57
CA PRO A 224 12.27 -10.25 -5.79
C PRO A 224 12.64 -9.47 -4.52
N LEU A 225 12.34 -10.00 -3.33
CA LEU A 225 12.48 -9.27 -2.06
C LEU A 225 13.94 -9.07 -1.66
N SER A 226 14.81 -10.03 -1.98
CA SER A 226 16.26 -9.96 -1.76
C SER A 226 16.90 -8.72 -2.35
N ALA A 227 16.45 -8.30 -3.54
CA ALA A 227 16.93 -7.15 -4.28
C ALA A 227 16.47 -5.79 -3.72
N LEU A 228 15.50 -5.78 -2.80
CA LEU A 228 14.95 -4.55 -2.22
C LEU A 228 15.86 -3.99 -1.14
N GLY A 229 15.90 -2.66 -1.06
CA GLY A 229 16.62 -1.92 -0.03
C GLY A 229 15.85 -1.84 1.29
N PRO A 230 16.36 -0.99 2.20
CA PRO A 230 15.64 -0.53 3.38
C PRO A 230 14.25 0.03 3.07
N ASP A 231 13.27 -0.26 3.93
CA ASP A 231 11.96 0.36 3.92
C ASP A 231 11.93 1.46 5.01
N TYR A 232 11.89 2.72 4.58
CA TYR A 232 12.03 3.86 5.49
C TYR A 232 10.78 4.13 6.34
N SER A 233 9.65 3.51 6.00
CA SER A 233 8.46 3.52 6.86
C SER A 233 8.66 2.70 8.15
N LYS A 234 9.68 1.84 8.19
CA LYS A 234 9.97 0.96 9.33
C LYS A 234 11.01 1.56 10.26
N PRO A 235 10.77 1.59 11.58
CA PRO A 235 11.69 2.17 12.53
C PRO A 235 12.97 1.33 12.67
N LEU A 236 14.04 1.95 13.18
CA LEU A 236 15.31 1.27 13.49
C LEU A 236 15.14 0.28 14.64
N GLU A 237 14.42 0.69 15.67
CA GLU A 237 14.09 -0.11 16.84
C GLU A 237 12.57 -0.20 16.96
N MET A 238 12.07 -1.37 17.35
CA MET A 238 10.64 -1.56 17.49
C MET A 238 10.14 -0.93 18.80
N PRO A 239 9.10 -0.06 18.77
CA PRO A 239 8.44 0.35 19.99
C PRO A 239 7.77 -0.88 20.63
N GLN A 240 8.04 -1.11 21.92
CA GLN A 240 7.62 -2.35 22.58
C GLN A 240 6.11 -2.42 22.87
N THR A 241 5.38 -1.31 22.95
CA THR A 241 3.99 -1.35 23.46
C THR A 241 3.06 -0.18 23.10
N GLU A 242 3.49 0.85 22.37
CA GLU A 242 2.62 2.00 22.09
C GLU A 242 2.37 2.19 20.60
N PHE A 243 1.09 2.40 20.27
CA PHE A 243 0.66 2.86 18.95
C PHE A 243 1.32 4.22 18.68
N THR A 244 2.32 4.24 17.81
CA THR A 244 2.89 5.47 17.27
C THR A 244 2.16 5.84 15.99
N THR A 245 1.90 7.12 15.76
CA THR A 245 1.45 7.61 14.44
C THR A 245 2.48 7.19 13.37
N GLY A 246 2.12 6.24 12.49
CA GLY A 246 3.05 5.59 11.55
C GLY A 246 2.55 4.23 11.04
N ASP A 247 3.42 3.44 10.42
CA ASP A 247 3.12 2.10 9.84
C ASP A 247 2.40 1.22 10.89
N PRO A 248 1.13 0.82 10.67
CA PRO A 248 0.34 0.04 11.62
C PRO A 248 0.72 -1.45 11.61
N ASP A 249 1.97 -1.77 11.26
CA ASP A 249 2.48 -3.14 11.25
C ASP A 249 3.15 -3.47 12.59
N PRO A 250 2.54 -4.32 13.44
CA PRO A 250 3.16 -4.74 14.69
C PRO A 250 4.36 -5.67 14.48
N ASP A 251 4.51 -6.23 13.27
CA ASP A 251 5.54 -7.20 12.95
C ASP A 251 6.61 -6.55 12.05
N SER A 252 7.87 -6.52 12.53
CA SER A 252 9.00 -6.05 11.72
C SER A 252 9.37 -7.08 10.66
N HIS A 253 8.58 -7.14 9.61
CA HIS A 253 8.95 -7.86 8.41
C HIS A 253 10.05 -7.07 7.67
N GLY A 254 11.04 -7.72 7.05
CA GLY A 254 11.94 -7.06 6.10
C GLY A 254 13.07 -6.21 6.69
N LYS A 255 13.53 -5.22 5.91
CA LYS A 255 14.73 -4.42 6.20
C LYS A 255 14.33 -3.06 6.75
N SER A 256 14.68 -2.78 8.00
CA SER A 256 14.48 -1.47 8.63
C SER A 256 15.21 -0.35 7.90
N ARG A 257 14.80 0.89 8.15
CA ARG A 257 15.48 2.10 7.67
C ARG A 257 16.95 2.14 8.11
N LEU A 258 17.75 2.94 7.42
CA LEU A 258 19.15 3.20 7.81
C LEU A 258 19.23 4.22 8.96
N SER A 259 20.32 4.19 9.72
CA SER A 259 20.68 5.29 10.62
C SER A 259 20.97 6.57 9.81
N LEU A 260 20.99 7.73 10.47
CA LEU A 260 21.28 9.00 9.79
C LEU A 260 22.69 8.99 9.18
N GLU A 261 23.65 8.37 9.85
CA GLU A 261 25.05 8.21 9.42
C GLU A 261 25.15 7.29 8.21
N GLU A 262 24.52 6.11 8.27
CA GLU A 262 24.47 5.15 7.16
C GLU A 262 23.74 5.75 5.94
N PHE A 263 22.67 6.51 6.18
CA PHE A 263 21.95 7.25 5.15
C PHE A 263 22.85 8.29 4.49
N ASN A 264 23.60 9.07 5.28
CA ASN A 264 24.56 10.03 4.77
C ASN A 264 25.62 9.37 3.88
N GLU A 265 26.20 8.27 4.33
CA GLU A 265 27.15 7.49 3.52
C GLU A 265 26.54 6.99 2.21
N LEU A 266 25.30 6.47 2.27
CA LEU A 266 24.56 6.02 1.12
C LEU A 266 24.37 7.16 0.11
N ILE A 267 23.83 8.31 0.54
CA ILE A 267 23.56 9.46 -0.34
C ILE A 267 24.86 9.97 -0.97
N LEU A 268 25.92 10.15 -0.19
CA LEU A 268 27.21 10.65 -0.68
C LEU A 268 27.97 9.64 -1.56
N SER A 269 27.62 8.35 -1.51
CA SER A 269 28.19 7.32 -2.40
C SER A 269 27.65 7.38 -3.83
N LYS A 270 26.51 8.04 -4.07
CA LYS A 270 25.77 7.96 -5.34
C LYS A 270 25.88 9.26 -6.15
N LYS A 271 26.53 9.17 -7.32
CA LYS A 271 26.65 10.26 -8.28
C LYS A 271 25.46 10.33 -9.25
N LYS A 272 24.26 10.58 -8.74
CA LYS A 272 23.04 10.66 -9.56
C LYS A 272 22.03 11.67 -8.98
N PRO A 273 21.08 12.14 -9.81
CA PRO A 273 19.97 12.97 -9.34
C PRO A 273 19.23 12.36 -8.15
N ILE A 274 18.93 13.17 -7.15
CA ILE A 274 18.34 12.70 -5.89
C ILE A 274 16.97 12.07 -6.09
N LYS A 275 16.12 12.61 -6.99
CA LYS A 275 14.82 12.00 -7.30
C LYS A 275 14.99 10.61 -7.91
N SER A 276 15.91 10.45 -8.85
CA SER A 276 16.20 9.14 -9.45
C SER A 276 16.72 8.14 -8.41
N LEU A 277 17.52 8.59 -7.44
CA LEU A 277 17.97 7.76 -6.31
C LEU A 277 16.80 7.31 -5.44
N LEU A 278 15.92 8.21 -5.03
CA LEU A 278 14.76 7.89 -4.18
C LEU A 278 13.79 6.90 -4.84
N LEU A 279 13.72 6.85 -6.17
CA LEU A 279 12.87 5.90 -6.89
C LEU A 279 13.44 4.49 -7.01
N GLU A 280 14.74 4.30 -6.73
CA GLU A 280 15.38 3.00 -6.83
C GLU A 280 15.05 2.11 -5.63
N GLN A 281 14.25 1.07 -5.90
CA GLN A 281 13.73 0.16 -4.87
C GLN A 281 14.81 -0.63 -4.12
N GLY A 282 16.02 -0.75 -4.69
CA GLY A 282 17.18 -1.36 -4.04
C GLY A 282 17.81 -0.50 -2.93
N PHE A 283 17.45 0.79 -2.86
CA PHE A 283 17.89 1.72 -1.82
C PHE A 283 16.73 2.25 -0.99
N PHE A 284 15.58 2.47 -1.63
CA PHE A 284 14.38 3.09 -1.06
C PHE A 284 13.15 2.24 -1.39
N ALA A 285 13.02 1.10 -0.71
CA ALA A 285 11.90 0.20 -0.95
C ALA A 285 10.61 0.88 -0.51
N GLY A 286 9.64 1.02 -1.43
CA GLY A 286 8.36 1.64 -1.12
C GLY A 286 8.18 3.04 -1.70
N VAL A 287 9.25 3.84 -1.82
CA VAL A 287 9.18 5.20 -2.38
C VAL A 287 8.87 5.13 -3.87
N GLY A 288 7.86 5.89 -4.33
CA GLY A 288 7.55 6.06 -5.74
C GLY A 288 7.50 7.54 -6.12
N ASN A 289 6.76 7.83 -7.18
CA ASN A 289 6.84 9.14 -7.81
C ASN A 289 6.23 10.24 -6.94
N TRP A 290 5.04 10.03 -6.37
CA TRP A 290 4.38 11.09 -5.61
C TRP A 290 5.11 11.31 -4.28
N MET A 291 5.49 10.24 -3.57
CA MET A 291 6.26 10.38 -2.34
C MET A 291 7.63 11.00 -2.61
N GLY A 292 8.30 10.61 -3.69
CA GLY A 292 9.58 11.20 -4.06
C GLY A 292 9.49 12.71 -4.29
N ASP A 293 8.38 13.19 -4.86
CA ASP A 293 8.15 14.63 -5.04
C ASP A 293 7.85 15.33 -3.71
N GLU A 294 6.98 14.77 -2.86
CA GLU A 294 6.66 15.32 -1.53
C GLU A 294 7.88 15.37 -0.61
N ILE A 295 8.65 14.28 -0.54
CA ILE A 295 9.90 14.19 0.24
C ILE A 295 10.85 15.32 -0.17
N LEU A 296 11.06 15.51 -1.49
CA LEU A 296 11.99 16.50 -2.00
C LEU A 296 11.48 17.94 -1.82
N TYR A 297 10.17 18.14 -1.94
CA TYR A 297 9.53 19.41 -1.64
C TYR A 297 9.73 19.81 -0.18
N HIS A 298 9.42 18.91 0.76
CA HIS A 298 9.63 19.12 2.20
C HIS A 298 11.12 19.30 2.54
N ALA A 299 12.00 18.53 1.88
CA ALA A 299 13.43 18.67 2.02
C ALA A 299 13.99 19.93 1.34
N ARG A 300 13.20 20.66 0.54
CA ARG A 300 13.64 21.83 -0.25
C ARG A 300 14.85 21.52 -1.13
N ILE A 301 14.86 20.34 -1.77
CA ILE A 301 15.94 19.90 -2.65
C ILE A 301 15.38 19.77 -4.06
N HIS A 302 16.05 20.40 -5.03
CA HIS A 302 15.61 20.27 -6.42
C HIS A 302 15.83 18.82 -6.94
N PRO A 303 14.86 18.21 -7.65
CA PRO A 303 14.91 16.79 -8.06
C PRO A 303 16.17 16.35 -8.81
N ASN A 304 16.72 17.25 -9.62
CA ASN A 304 17.91 17.00 -10.44
C ASN A 304 19.23 17.22 -9.71
N GLU A 305 19.21 17.54 -8.42
CA GLU A 305 20.44 17.75 -7.67
C GLU A 305 21.20 16.46 -7.43
N VAL A 306 22.53 16.54 -7.58
CA VAL A 306 23.47 15.47 -7.24
C VAL A 306 24.17 15.86 -5.95
N LEU A 307 23.64 15.37 -4.81
CA LEU A 307 24.11 15.78 -3.48
C LEU A 307 25.59 15.44 -3.25
N SER A 308 26.06 14.29 -3.75
CA SER A 308 27.47 13.87 -3.65
C SER A 308 28.47 14.81 -4.34
N SER A 309 28.00 15.69 -5.23
CA SER A 309 28.85 16.67 -5.93
C SER A 309 28.87 18.03 -5.25
N LYS A 310 27.89 18.34 -4.40
CA LYS A 310 27.76 19.61 -3.69
C LYS A 310 28.29 19.53 -2.25
N ILE A 311 28.10 18.37 -1.62
CA ILE A 311 28.41 18.16 -0.21
C ILE A 311 29.72 17.38 -0.12
N PRO A 312 30.78 17.95 0.51
CA PRO A 312 32.02 17.23 0.71
C PRO A 312 31.82 16.10 1.73
N LYS A 313 32.55 14.99 1.56
CA LYS A 313 32.61 13.95 2.61
C LYS A 313 33.38 14.52 3.80
N GLY A 314 32.75 14.53 4.96
CA GLY A 314 33.36 14.95 6.22
C GLY A 314 32.85 14.09 7.39
N ASP A 315 33.35 14.40 8.58
CA ASP A 315 33.06 13.63 9.81
C ASP A 315 31.66 13.90 10.39
N SER A 316 30.95 14.92 9.87
CA SER A 316 29.61 15.28 10.32
C SER A 316 28.60 15.24 9.17
N VAL A 317 27.34 14.94 9.50
CA VAL A 317 26.24 14.89 8.54
C VAL A 317 25.82 16.32 8.18
N ASP A 318 25.71 16.59 6.88
CA ASP A 318 25.27 17.89 6.38
C ASP A 318 23.78 18.12 6.66
N ASN A 319 23.42 19.34 7.08
CA ASN A 319 22.03 19.75 7.38
C ASN A 319 21.05 19.48 6.21
N ILE A 320 21.51 19.50 4.96
CA ILE A 320 20.68 19.19 3.79
C ILE A 320 20.30 17.70 3.80
N ILE A 321 21.24 16.81 4.12
CA ILE A 321 21.02 15.37 4.20
C ILE A 321 20.15 15.03 5.40
N GLU A 322 20.39 15.67 6.54
CA GLU A 322 19.53 15.52 7.73
C GLU A 322 18.09 15.94 7.44
N ARG A 323 17.88 17.08 6.77
CA ARG A 323 16.54 17.53 6.39
C ARG A 323 15.87 16.57 5.41
N LEU A 324 16.62 16.02 4.46
CA LEU A 324 16.12 14.97 3.56
C LEU A 324 15.72 13.72 4.33
N TYR A 325 16.58 13.24 5.24
CA TYR A 325 16.31 12.07 6.07
C TYR A 325 15.01 12.27 6.87
N ASN A 326 14.88 13.39 7.57
CA ASN A 326 13.68 13.72 8.33
C ASN A 326 12.43 13.80 7.44
N SER A 327 12.53 14.37 6.23
CA SER A 327 11.41 14.47 5.28
C SER A 327 10.96 13.13 4.70
N ILE A 328 11.76 12.06 4.85
CA ILE A 328 11.37 10.69 4.46
C ILE A 328 10.59 10.00 5.59
N LEU A 329 10.81 10.41 6.84
CA LEU A 329 10.21 9.77 8.01
C LEU A 329 8.83 10.34 8.39
N TYR A 330 8.55 11.58 7.97
CA TYR A 330 7.33 12.34 8.25
C TYR A 330 6.59 12.69 6.96
#